data_AF-I9A1U8-F1
#
_entry.id   AF-I9A1U8-F1
#
_cell.length_a   1.000
_cell.length_b   1.000
_cell.length_c   1.000
_cell.angle_alpha   90.00
_cell.angle_beta   90.00
_cell.angle_gamma   90.00
#
_symmetry.space_group_name_H-M   'P 1'
#
loop_
_entity.id
_entity.type
_entity.pdbx_description
1 polymer ?
#
loop_
_entity_poly.entity_id
_entity_poly.type
_entity_poly.pdbx_seq_one_letter_code
_entity_poly.pdbx_strand_id
1 'polypeptide(L)'
;MTDTPTGTGPWGGIVTGRGSVAAIDDVDVRRIEAVCAPLRSLNTEGLLTGLFDGIDGAAELVALVARYCVLDHAALLIAVDDFDAALAALASLGVEPSALVPSVIVRARLGERYGVRPDLLDVRLTHASLRSDAGAGRTVEIFMVRRTPELPPGLVEQERAFELERHFAMRLPEPNPIVIEGLRWLLRTRAEFHWDGGGFNPHDRAAAGGTSVLYFLRLIPDGLGKIRRERLEVKFFGDYSAITSTHTTTPPAGADLLLGLPRPRAAQGRPGGDAAAVVRTGWYVVRGMAEARRTAAGRSWLPGRGRRNPADGSGAGRAGRAGRAGRNGGSWSGRGGGPA
;
A
#
# COMPACT_ATOMS: atom_id res chain seq x y z
N MET A 1 45.43 -50.16 -56.67
CA MET A 1 45.49 -48.73 -56.32
C MET A 1 44.08 -48.28 -55.98
N THR A 2 43.92 -47.49 -54.91
CA THR A 2 42.73 -46.68 -54.53
C THR A 2 41.38 -47.42 -54.50
N ASP A 3 40.84 -47.77 -53.33
CA ASP A 3 40.14 -46.88 -52.38
C ASP A 3 38.85 -46.24 -52.94
N THR A 4 37.69 -46.68 -52.43
CA THR A 4 36.74 -45.87 -51.61
C THR A 4 35.47 -46.72 -51.33
N PRO A 5 35.03 -46.86 -50.06
CA PRO A 5 33.86 -47.68 -49.72
C PRO A 5 32.55 -46.88 -49.51
N THR A 6 31.46 -47.64 -49.56
CA THR A 6 30.07 -47.40 -49.11
C THR A 6 29.80 -46.25 -48.11
N GLY A 7 28.75 -45.45 -48.39
CA GLY A 7 28.09 -44.58 -47.42
C GLY A 7 26.61 -44.91 -47.22
N THR A 8 26.26 -45.45 -46.05
CA THR A 8 24.88 -45.53 -45.54
C THR A 8 24.66 -44.42 -44.52
N GLY A 9 23.65 -43.55 -44.74
CA GLY A 9 23.30 -42.45 -43.83
C GLY A 9 21.94 -42.67 -43.16
N PRO A 10 21.87 -42.88 -41.83
CA PRO A 10 20.61 -43.00 -41.09
C PRO A 10 20.17 -41.68 -40.41
N TRP A 11 18.86 -41.51 -40.28
CA TRP A 11 18.17 -40.77 -39.21
C TRP A 11 18.77 -39.42 -38.73
N GLY A 12 18.46 -38.33 -39.44
CA GLY A 12 18.50 -36.97 -38.90
C GLY A 12 17.19 -36.63 -38.18
N GLY A 13 17.15 -36.78 -36.86
CA GLY A 13 15.94 -36.55 -36.07
C GLY A 13 15.48 -35.08 -36.08
N ILE A 14 14.16 -34.87 -36.19
CA ILE A 14 13.53 -33.57 -35.89
C ILE A 14 13.77 -33.30 -34.40
N VAL A 15 14.68 -32.37 -34.10
CA VAL A 15 14.77 -31.78 -32.78
C VAL A 15 13.51 -30.94 -32.59
N THR A 16 12.49 -31.54 -31.99
CA THR A 16 11.36 -30.77 -31.43
C THR A 16 11.95 -29.84 -30.39
N GLY A 17 12.00 -28.55 -30.73
CA GLY A 17 12.46 -27.52 -29.80
C GLY A 17 11.66 -27.65 -28.50
N ARG A 18 12.37 -27.84 -27.38
CA ARG A 18 11.75 -27.63 -26.07
C ARG A 18 11.23 -26.20 -26.10
N GLY A 19 9.92 -26.04 -26.08
CA GLY A 19 9.30 -24.72 -26.20
C GLY A 19 9.91 -23.78 -25.16
N SER A 20 10.21 -22.55 -25.58
CA SER A 20 10.56 -21.50 -24.63
C SER A 20 9.40 -21.35 -23.65
N VAL A 21 9.57 -21.83 -22.42
CA VAL A 21 8.64 -21.54 -21.34
C VAL A 21 8.59 -20.03 -21.23
N ALA A 22 7.40 -19.44 -21.36
CA ALA A 22 7.25 -17.99 -21.26
C ALA A 22 7.74 -17.54 -19.88
N ALA A 23 8.67 -16.58 -19.85
CA ALA A 23 9.32 -16.16 -18.60
C ALA A 23 8.35 -15.50 -17.60
N ILE A 24 7.18 -15.08 -18.08
CA ILE A 24 6.01 -14.64 -17.30
C ILE A 24 4.80 -15.35 -17.92
N ASP A 25 3.96 -15.99 -17.12
CA ASP A 25 2.73 -16.62 -17.60
C ASP A 25 1.78 -15.59 -18.24
N ASP A 26 1.07 -15.97 -19.31
CA ASP A 26 0.11 -15.10 -20.00
C ASP A 26 -0.95 -14.47 -19.08
N VAL A 27 -1.31 -15.14 -17.97
CA VAL A 27 -2.24 -14.59 -16.97
C VAL A 27 -1.63 -13.42 -16.20
N ASP A 28 -0.34 -13.47 -15.89
CA ASP A 28 0.36 -12.38 -15.23
C ASP A 28 0.72 -11.27 -16.23
N VAL A 29 1.01 -11.60 -17.50
CA VAL A 29 1.11 -10.60 -18.59
C VAL A 29 -0.17 -9.76 -18.68
N ARG A 30 -1.34 -10.39 -18.79
CA ARG A 30 -2.63 -9.68 -18.82
C ARG A 30 -2.89 -8.83 -17.56
N ARG A 31 -2.42 -9.28 -16.39
CA ARG A 31 -2.55 -8.51 -15.13
C ARG A 31 -1.61 -7.31 -15.10
N ILE A 32 -0.38 -7.45 -15.60
CA ILE A 32 0.57 -6.34 -15.79
C ILE A 32 -0.04 -5.31 -16.75
N GLU A 33 -0.58 -5.74 -17.89
CA GLU A 33 -1.25 -4.85 -18.86
C GLU A 33 -2.45 -4.12 -18.25
N ALA A 34 -3.32 -4.83 -17.51
CA ALA A 34 -4.49 -4.25 -16.84
C ALA A 34 -4.13 -3.22 -15.75
N VAL A 35 -2.94 -3.30 -15.16
CA VAL A 35 -2.41 -2.31 -14.21
C VAL A 35 -1.70 -1.15 -14.95
N CYS A 36 -0.98 -1.45 -16.04
CA CYS A 36 -0.25 -0.45 -16.82
C CYS A 36 -1.15 0.45 -17.68
N ALA A 37 -2.24 -0.08 -18.26
CA ALA A 37 -3.09 0.68 -19.17
C ALA A 37 -3.74 1.93 -18.52
N PRO A 38 -4.26 1.87 -17.27
CA PRO A 38 -4.68 3.08 -16.54
C PRO A 38 -3.53 4.06 -16.26
N LEU A 39 -2.33 3.58 -15.92
CA LEU A 39 -1.17 4.47 -15.69
C LEU A 39 -0.70 5.16 -16.97
N ARG A 40 -0.84 4.51 -18.13
CA ARG A 40 -0.49 5.05 -19.45
C ARG A 40 -1.46 6.17 -19.87
N SER A 41 -2.75 5.92 -19.73
CA SER A 41 -3.80 6.79 -20.31
C SER A 41 -4.40 7.82 -19.34
N LEU A 42 -4.34 7.61 -18.03
CA LEU A 42 -5.06 8.44 -17.05
C LEU A 42 -4.13 9.39 -16.27
N ASN A 43 -4.68 10.55 -15.94
CA ASN A 43 -4.20 11.41 -14.85
C ASN A 43 -4.80 10.96 -13.50
N THR A 44 -4.51 11.72 -12.44
CA THR A 44 -5.05 11.45 -11.09
C THR A 44 -6.58 11.41 -11.10
N GLU A 45 -7.21 12.40 -11.72
CA GLU A 45 -8.66 12.58 -11.79
C GLU A 45 -9.34 11.45 -12.57
N GLY A 46 -8.78 11.04 -13.71
CA GLY A 46 -9.31 9.94 -14.52
C GLY A 46 -9.24 8.60 -13.77
N LEU A 47 -8.13 8.33 -13.07
CA LEU A 47 -8.02 7.13 -12.25
C LEU A 47 -8.98 7.15 -11.06
N LEU A 48 -9.10 8.30 -10.37
CA LEU A 48 -10.04 8.45 -9.25
C LEU A 48 -11.51 8.35 -9.72
N THR A 49 -11.84 8.81 -10.93
CA THR A 49 -13.18 8.61 -11.53
C THR A 49 -13.51 7.13 -11.65
N GLY A 50 -12.56 6.29 -12.09
CA GLY A 50 -12.74 4.84 -12.11
C GLY A 50 -12.80 4.20 -10.72
N LEU A 51 -11.95 4.65 -9.79
CA LEU A 51 -11.91 4.15 -8.40
C LEU A 51 -13.13 4.58 -7.56
N PHE A 52 -13.87 5.61 -7.97
CA PHE A 52 -15.07 6.09 -7.30
C PHE A 52 -16.34 5.92 -8.16
N ASP A 53 -16.27 5.09 -9.21
CA ASP A 53 -17.47 4.72 -9.97
C ASP A 53 -18.50 4.02 -9.07
N GLY A 54 -19.77 4.29 -9.35
CA GLY A 54 -20.92 3.86 -8.54
C GLY A 54 -21.10 4.57 -7.19
N ILE A 55 -20.26 5.54 -6.80
CA ILE A 55 -20.36 6.24 -5.51
C ILE A 55 -21.21 7.51 -5.62
N ASP A 56 -22.15 7.70 -4.69
CA ASP A 56 -22.91 8.95 -4.57
C ASP A 56 -22.00 10.16 -4.34
N GLY A 57 -22.07 11.14 -5.24
CA GLY A 57 -21.21 12.33 -5.19
C GLY A 57 -19.77 12.11 -5.66
N ALA A 58 -19.48 11.04 -6.40
CA ALA A 58 -18.15 10.71 -6.93
C ALA A 58 -17.38 11.91 -7.52
N ALA A 59 -18.02 12.80 -8.28
CA ALA A 59 -17.36 13.97 -8.86
C ALA A 59 -16.78 14.95 -7.82
N GLU A 60 -17.48 15.20 -6.71
CA GLU A 60 -16.96 16.01 -5.59
C GLU A 60 -15.79 15.29 -4.91
N LEU A 61 -15.93 13.98 -4.71
CA LEU A 61 -14.93 13.13 -4.09
C LEU A 61 -13.63 13.06 -4.92
N VAL A 62 -13.73 12.89 -6.24
CA VAL A 62 -12.60 12.99 -7.19
C VAL A 62 -11.90 14.34 -7.05
N ALA A 63 -12.65 15.45 -7.15
CA ALA A 63 -12.09 16.80 -7.07
C ALA A 63 -11.45 17.11 -5.72
N LEU A 64 -11.97 16.55 -4.62
CA LEU A 64 -11.44 16.73 -3.28
C LEU A 64 -10.17 15.90 -3.05
N VAL A 65 -10.12 14.65 -3.52
CA VAL A 65 -8.91 13.81 -3.40
C VAL A 65 -7.81 14.29 -4.33
N ALA A 66 -8.10 14.59 -5.61
CA ALA A 66 -7.13 15.08 -6.58
C ALA A 66 -6.50 16.45 -6.21
N ARG A 67 -7.17 17.24 -5.35
CA ARG A 67 -6.61 18.49 -4.80
C ARG A 67 -5.39 18.26 -3.90
N TYR A 68 -5.35 17.14 -3.18
CA TYR A 68 -4.32 16.84 -2.18
C TYR A 68 -3.38 15.72 -2.62
N CYS A 69 -3.87 14.81 -3.46
CA CYS A 69 -3.16 13.62 -3.90
C CYS A 69 -2.80 13.69 -5.38
N VAL A 70 -1.67 13.09 -5.74
CA VAL A 70 -1.29 12.85 -7.15
C VAL A 70 -1.07 11.35 -7.37
N LEU A 71 -1.44 10.85 -8.55
CA LEU A 71 -1.13 9.49 -8.96
C LEU A 71 0.39 9.26 -8.97
N ASP A 72 0.84 8.29 -8.19
CA ASP A 72 2.26 8.01 -7.94
C ASP A 72 2.71 6.72 -8.65
N HIS A 73 2.11 5.58 -8.30
CA HIS A 73 2.42 4.28 -8.90
C HIS A 73 1.21 3.34 -8.88
N ALA A 74 1.39 2.13 -9.41
CA ALA A 74 0.54 0.98 -9.11
C ALA A 74 1.43 -0.22 -8.82
N ALA A 75 0.89 -1.25 -8.18
CA ALA A 75 1.65 -2.46 -7.89
C ALA A 75 0.85 -3.74 -8.14
N LEU A 76 1.57 -4.86 -8.27
CA LEU A 76 0.99 -6.21 -8.30
C LEU A 76 2.05 -7.28 -7.96
N LEU A 77 1.57 -8.46 -7.56
CA LEU A 77 2.39 -9.66 -7.37
C LEU A 77 2.19 -10.63 -8.55
N ILE A 78 3.30 -11.07 -9.12
CA ILE A 78 3.38 -12.13 -10.14
C ILE A 78 4.23 -13.30 -9.64
N ALA A 79 4.04 -14.48 -10.22
CA ALA A 79 4.86 -15.65 -9.94
C ALA A 79 5.79 -15.94 -11.14
N VAL A 80 7.07 -16.20 -10.86
CA VAL A 80 8.10 -16.37 -11.89
C VAL A 80 8.99 -17.56 -11.56
N ASP A 81 9.53 -18.23 -12.57
CA ASP A 81 10.47 -19.35 -12.36
C ASP A 81 11.91 -18.84 -12.28
N ASP A 82 12.24 -17.85 -13.12
CA ASP A 82 13.52 -17.15 -13.13
C ASP A 82 13.30 -15.63 -13.12
N PHE A 83 14.13 -14.90 -12.35
CA PHE A 83 13.96 -13.45 -12.20
C PHE A 83 14.53 -12.68 -13.38
N ASP A 84 15.69 -13.08 -13.92
CA ASP A 84 16.38 -12.32 -14.96
C ASP A 84 15.64 -12.45 -16.30
N ALA A 85 15.10 -13.65 -16.58
CA ALA A 85 14.18 -13.88 -17.68
C ALA A 85 12.88 -13.05 -17.54
N ALA A 86 12.32 -12.94 -16.32
CA ALA A 86 11.15 -12.11 -16.07
C ALA A 86 11.45 -10.60 -16.27
N LEU A 87 12.61 -10.10 -15.84
CA LEU A 87 13.04 -8.72 -16.11
C LEU A 87 13.14 -8.44 -17.62
N ALA A 88 13.73 -9.35 -18.39
CA ALA A 88 13.82 -9.22 -19.85
C ALA A 88 12.43 -9.23 -20.54
N ALA A 89 11.50 -10.04 -20.02
CA ALA A 89 10.13 -10.06 -20.49
C ALA A 89 9.37 -8.75 -20.17
N LEU A 90 9.57 -8.15 -18.99
CA LEU A 90 8.95 -6.86 -18.63
C LEU A 90 9.35 -5.73 -19.58
N ALA A 91 10.63 -5.61 -19.93
CA ALA A 91 11.10 -4.63 -20.91
C ALA A 91 10.39 -4.81 -22.27
N SER A 92 10.17 -6.06 -22.68
CA SER A 92 9.43 -6.41 -23.91
C SER A 92 7.94 -6.03 -23.86
N LEU A 93 7.35 -5.82 -22.67
CA LEU A 93 5.99 -5.30 -22.46
C LEU A 93 5.93 -3.76 -22.37
N GLY A 94 7.05 -3.08 -22.64
CA GLY A 94 7.16 -1.62 -22.53
C GLY A 94 7.07 -1.13 -21.10
N VAL A 95 7.68 -1.87 -20.16
CA VAL A 95 7.86 -1.48 -18.75
C VAL A 95 9.31 -1.75 -18.36
N GLU A 96 10.10 -0.70 -18.19
CA GLU A 96 11.56 -0.79 -18.03
C GLU A 96 11.93 -1.04 -16.56
N PRO A 97 12.37 -2.25 -16.16
CA PRO A 97 12.57 -2.59 -14.76
C PRO A 97 13.87 -2.01 -14.17
N SER A 98 13.82 -1.59 -12.90
CA SER A 98 15.04 -1.36 -12.11
C SER A 98 15.72 -2.68 -11.72
N ALA A 99 16.92 -2.57 -11.13
CA ALA A 99 17.50 -3.67 -10.36
C ALA A 99 16.52 -4.22 -9.31
N LEU A 100 16.59 -5.53 -9.06
CA LEU A 100 15.77 -6.22 -8.06
C LEU A 100 16.26 -5.93 -6.64
N VAL A 101 15.32 -5.72 -5.73
CA VAL A 101 15.59 -5.62 -4.29
C VAL A 101 14.69 -6.58 -3.49
N PRO A 102 15.10 -7.05 -2.29
CA PRO A 102 14.28 -7.95 -1.48
C PRO A 102 12.98 -7.29 -1.02
N SER A 103 11.83 -7.92 -1.29
CA SER A 103 10.52 -7.40 -0.85
C SER A 103 10.18 -7.91 0.54
N VAL A 104 10.84 -7.35 1.57
CA VAL A 104 10.75 -7.86 2.95
C VAL A 104 9.32 -7.82 3.52
N ILE A 105 8.51 -6.81 3.16
CA ILE A 105 7.13 -6.66 3.64
C ILE A 105 6.19 -7.63 2.95
N VAL A 106 6.22 -7.74 1.62
CA VAL A 106 5.35 -8.71 0.90
C VAL A 106 5.73 -10.15 1.26
N ARG A 107 7.03 -10.44 1.42
CA ARG A 107 7.51 -11.73 1.92
C ARG A 107 6.95 -12.09 3.30
N ALA A 108 6.90 -11.12 4.23
CA ALA A 108 6.31 -11.31 5.54
C ALA A 108 4.78 -11.52 5.45
N ARG A 109 4.06 -10.71 4.65
CA ARG A 109 2.62 -10.84 4.41
C ARG A 109 2.25 -12.21 3.82
N LEU A 110 2.99 -12.67 2.82
CA LEU A 110 2.79 -14.00 2.21
C LEU A 110 3.07 -15.12 3.23
N GLY A 111 4.16 -15.01 4.00
CA GLY A 111 4.46 -15.99 5.05
C GLY A 111 3.35 -16.11 6.09
N GLU A 112 2.83 -14.99 6.59
CA GLU A 112 1.70 -14.97 7.52
C GLU A 112 0.42 -15.55 6.88
N ARG A 113 0.04 -15.05 5.71
CA ARG A 113 -1.19 -15.40 4.98
C ARG A 113 -1.27 -16.89 4.65
N TYR A 114 -0.16 -17.50 4.26
CA TYR A 114 -0.08 -18.91 3.87
C TYR A 114 0.46 -19.84 4.97
N GLY A 115 0.76 -19.31 6.16
CA GLY A 115 1.26 -20.09 7.29
C GLY A 115 2.66 -20.70 7.06
N VAL A 116 3.50 -20.02 6.28
CA VAL A 116 4.86 -20.45 5.92
C VAL A 116 5.90 -19.45 6.43
N ARG A 117 7.08 -19.96 6.79
CA ARG A 117 8.17 -19.11 7.26
C ARG A 117 8.63 -18.15 6.14
N PRO A 118 8.73 -16.83 6.40
CA PRO A 118 9.14 -15.87 5.37
C PRO A 118 10.51 -16.14 4.73
N ASP A 119 11.43 -16.84 5.40
CA ASP A 119 12.74 -17.19 4.83
C ASP A 119 12.69 -18.32 3.78
N LEU A 120 11.56 -19.03 3.66
CA LEU A 120 11.31 -20.03 2.61
C LEU A 120 10.70 -19.41 1.33
N LEU A 121 10.50 -18.10 1.29
CA LEU A 121 9.91 -17.38 0.15
C LEU A 121 10.94 -16.43 -0.46
N ASP A 122 11.46 -16.71 -1.66
CA ASP A 122 12.26 -15.74 -2.43
C ASP A 122 11.31 -14.76 -3.12
N VAL A 123 11.08 -13.62 -2.46
CA VAL A 123 10.22 -12.53 -2.95
C VAL A 123 11.06 -11.27 -3.15
N ARG A 124 11.08 -10.78 -4.37
CA ARG A 124 11.80 -9.58 -4.78
C ARG A 124 10.82 -8.58 -5.39
N LEU A 125 11.28 -7.35 -5.56
CA LEU A 125 10.54 -6.34 -6.31
C LEU A 125 11.48 -5.60 -7.27
N THR A 126 10.91 -5.13 -8.36
CA THR A 126 11.51 -4.11 -9.22
C THR A 126 10.57 -2.90 -9.31
N HIS A 127 11.13 -1.70 -9.32
CA HIS A 127 10.40 -0.48 -9.65
C HIS A 127 10.53 -0.29 -11.16
N ALA A 128 9.53 -0.74 -11.91
CA ALA A 128 9.55 -0.68 -13.35
C ALA A 128 8.96 0.66 -13.83
N SER A 129 9.70 1.39 -14.65
CA SER A 129 9.27 2.68 -15.18
C SER A 129 8.49 2.50 -16.48
N LEU A 130 7.47 3.32 -16.68
CA LEU A 130 6.78 3.46 -17.96
C LEU A 130 6.58 4.93 -18.31
N ARG A 131 6.26 5.19 -19.57
CA ARG A 131 5.78 6.49 -20.04
C ARG A 131 4.27 6.47 -20.20
N SER A 132 3.62 7.54 -19.73
CA SER A 132 2.24 7.82 -20.09
C SER A 132 2.13 8.31 -21.52
N ASP A 133 0.92 8.28 -22.08
CA ASP A 133 0.63 8.78 -23.44
C ASP A 133 0.89 10.29 -23.54
N ALA A 134 0.81 11.00 -22.40
CA ALA A 134 1.21 12.40 -22.23
C ALA A 134 2.71 12.59 -21.88
N GLY A 135 3.55 11.55 -22.00
CA GLY A 135 5.01 11.59 -21.79
C GLY A 135 5.48 11.59 -20.33
N ALA A 136 4.57 11.66 -19.35
CA ALA A 136 4.93 11.65 -17.93
C ALA A 136 5.53 10.29 -17.53
N GLY A 137 6.55 10.32 -16.67
CA GLY A 137 7.06 9.09 -16.06
C GLY A 137 6.09 8.56 -15.01
N ARG A 138 5.76 7.27 -15.08
CA ARG A 138 5.05 6.53 -14.03
C ARG A 138 5.88 5.34 -13.58
N THR A 139 5.54 4.81 -12.41
CA THR A 139 6.16 3.61 -11.84
C THR A 139 5.13 2.51 -11.68
N VAL A 140 5.53 1.26 -11.92
CA VAL A 140 4.85 0.05 -11.46
C VAL A 140 5.79 -0.69 -10.50
N GLU A 141 5.32 -1.02 -9.32
CA GLU A 141 6.02 -1.92 -8.41
C GLU A 141 5.61 -3.36 -8.72
N ILE A 142 6.53 -4.14 -9.29
CA ILE A 142 6.29 -5.54 -9.65
C ILE A 142 6.94 -6.42 -8.60
N PHE A 143 6.13 -6.93 -7.68
CA PHE A 143 6.54 -7.97 -6.75
C PHE A 143 6.60 -9.30 -7.51
N MET A 144 7.69 -10.04 -7.32
CA MET A 144 7.92 -11.33 -7.94
C MET A 144 8.17 -12.36 -6.83
N VAL A 145 7.32 -13.38 -6.74
CA VAL A 145 7.59 -14.58 -5.94
C VAL A 145 8.17 -15.66 -6.85
N ARG A 146 9.33 -16.20 -6.50
CA ARG A 146 9.92 -17.32 -7.25
C ARG A 146 9.14 -18.60 -7.00
N ARG A 147 8.82 -19.35 -8.05
CA ARG A 147 8.30 -20.71 -7.93
C ARG A 147 9.40 -21.67 -7.49
N THR A 148 9.17 -22.33 -6.36
CA THR A 148 10.00 -23.43 -5.87
C THR A 148 9.10 -24.58 -5.42
N PRO A 149 9.59 -25.82 -5.33
CA PRO A 149 8.81 -26.97 -4.84
C PRO A 149 8.26 -26.79 -3.41
N GLU A 150 8.84 -25.88 -2.64
CA GLU A 150 8.47 -25.57 -1.25
C GLU A 150 7.37 -24.50 -1.13
N LEU A 151 6.93 -23.89 -2.24
CA LEU A 151 5.82 -22.95 -2.21
C LEU A 151 4.52 -23.63 -1.71
N PRO A 152 3.70 -22.94 -0.90
CA PRO A 152 2.38 -23.45 -0.50
C PRO A 152 1.50 -23.77 -1.73
N PRO A 153 0.91 -24.98 -1.81
CA PRO A 153 -0.05 -25.32 -2.86
C PRO A 153 -1.21 -24.32 -2.90
N GLY A 154 -1.52 -23.79 -4.08
CA GLY A 154 -2.58 -22.81 -4.26
C GLY A 154 -2.19 -21.35 -3.99
N LEU A 155 -0.95 -21.04 -3.57
CA LEU A 155 -0.52 -19.66 -3.29
C LEU A 155 -0.67 -18.78 -4.53
N VAL A 156 -0.10 -19.21 -5.66
CA VAL A 156 -0.07 -18.43 -6.90
C VAL A 156 -1.48 -18.24 -7.45
N GLU A 157 -2.30 -19.28 -7.37
CA GLU A 157 -3.69 -19.28 -7.81
C GLU A 157 -4.55 -18.32 -6.97
N GLN A 158 -4.37 -18.30 -5.64
CA GLN A 158 -5.08 -17.39 -4.75
C GLN A 158 -4.61 -15.93 -4.89
N GLU A 159 -3.30 -15.69 -5.00
CA GLU A 159 -2.75 -14.35 -5.26
C GLU A 159 -3.23 -13.79 -6.61
N ARG A 160 -3.40 -14.64 -7.63
CA ARG A 160 -4.01 -14.26 -8.91
C ARG A 160 -5.51 -14.03 -8.80
N ALA A 161 -6.24 -14.89 -8.09
CA ALA A 161 -7.70 -14.82 -8.00
C ALA A 161 -8.21 -13.62 -7.18
N PHE A 162 -7.48 -13.24 -6.13
CA PHE A 162 -7.88 -12.15 -5.22
C PHE A 162 -7.02 -10.89 -5.35
N GLU A 163 -5.93 -10.94 -6.10
CA GLU A 163 -5.03 -9.81 -6.38
C GLU A 163 -4.55 -9.08 -5.11
N LEU A 164 -4.10 -9.83 -4.09
CA LEU A 164 -4.01 -9.33 -2.72
C LEU A 164 -2.97 -8.21 -2.50
N GLU A 165 -1.90 -8.20 -3.29
CA GLU A 165 -0.93 -7.09 -3.31
C GLU A 165 -1.17 -6.07 -4.45
N ARG A 166 -2.18 -6.27 -5.31
CA ARG A 166 -2.53 -5.28 -6.34
C ARG A 166 -3.10 -4.03 -5.70
N HIS A 167 -2.58 -2.87 -6.08
CA HIS A 167 -3.13 -1.58 -5.68
C HIS A 167 -2.75 -0.45 -6.63
N PHE A 168 -3.49 0.66 -6.57
CA PHE A 168 -3.02 1.95 -7.07
C PHE A 168 -2.57 2.81 -5.89
N ALA A 169 -1.56 3.65 -6.11
CA ALA A 169 -0.98 4.49 -5.08
C ALA A 169 -1.07 5.97 -5.43
N MET A 170 -1.49 6.74 -4.43
CA MET A 170 -1.60 8.19 -4.45
C MET A 170 -0.56 8.76 -3.49
N ARG A 171 0.22 9.75 -3.94
CA ARG A 171 1.12 10.50 -3.06
C ARG A 171 0.47 11.81 -2.63
N LEU A 172 0.48 12.09 -1.33
CA LEU A 172 0.17 13.39 -0.75
C LEU A 172 1.48 14.19 -0.69
N PRO A 173 1.70 15.22 -1.55
CA PRO A 173 2.99 15.90 -1.64
C PRO A 173 3.30 16.80 -0.45
N GLU A 174 2.25 17.39 0.14
CA GLU A 174 2.33 18.29 1.29
C GLU A 174 1.60 17.67 2.50
N PRO A 175 2.24 16.73 3.22
CA PRO A 175 1.59 16.04 4.31
C PRO A 175 1.36 16.96 5.51
N ASN A 176 0.12 16.96 5.98
CA ASN A 176 -0.33 17.67 7.17
C ASN A 176 -1.28 16.75 7.95
N PRO A 177 -1.15 16.61 9.29
CA PRO A 177 -2.01 15.74 10.08
C PRO A 177 -3.51 15.94 9.84
N ILE A 178 -3.96 17.18 9.65
CA ILE A 178 -5.38 17.53 9.41
C ILE A 178 -5.82 17.03 8.04
N VAL A 179 -4.97 17.16 7.01
CA VAL A 179 -5.26 16.67 5.65
C VAL A 179 -5.24 15.15 5.61
N ILE A 180 -4.29 14.51 6.30
CA ILE A 180 -4.19 13.04 6.39
C ILE A 180 -5.43 12.47 7.08
N GLU A 181 -5.82 12.99 8.24
CA GLU A 181 -7.04 12.54 8.94
C GLU A 181 -8.31 12.87 8.15
N GLY A 182 -8.35 14.01 7.45
CA GLY A 182 -9.43 14.36 6.53
C GLY A 182 -9.59 13.33 5.40
N LEU A 183 -8.48 12.91 4.77
CA LEU A 183 -8.47 11.85 3.75
C LEU A 183 -8.86 10.49 4.34
N ARG A 184 -8.37 10.12 5.53
CA ARG A 184 -8.75 8.88 6.23
C ARG A 184 -10.25 8.81 6.53
N TRP A 185 -10.83 9.94 6.96
CA TRP A 185 -12.27 10.05 7.19
C TRP A 185 -13.04 9.96 5.87
N LEU A 186 -12.68 10.79 4.89
CA LEU A 186 -13.34 10.91 3.59
C LEU A 186 -13.40 9.58 2.84
N LEU A 187 -12.26 8.89 2.72
CA LEU A 187 -12.18 7.61 2.04
C LEU A 187 -13.01 6.53 2.75
N ARG A 188 -13.14 6.61 4.09
CA ARG A 188 -13.94 5.66 4.87
C ARG A 188 -15.43 5.93 4.86
N THR A 189 -15.84 7.20 4.89
CA THR A 189 -17.25 7.58 5.09
C THR A 189 -17.98 7.96 3.80
N ARG A 190 -17.25 8.33 2.74
CA ARG A 190 -17.83 8.68 1.44
C ARG A 190 -17.33 7.82 0.29
N ALA A 191 -16.10 7.30 0.35
CA ALA A 191 -15.58 6.42 -0.71
C ALA A 191 -15.76 4.92 -0.42
N GLU A 192 -16.43 4.55 0.68
CA GLU A 192 -16.71 3.16 1.10
C GLU A 192 -15.48 2.26 1.31
N PHE A 193 -14.29 2.84 1.48
CA PHE A 193 -13.08 2.07 1.77
C PHE A 193 -12.98 1.70 3.26
N HIS A 194 -12.60 0.46 3.52
CA HIS A 194 -12.13 0.01 4.82
C HIS A 194 -10.64 0.36 5.00
N TRP A 195 -10.21 0.53 6.24
CA TRP A 195 -8.78 0.59 6.55
C TRP A 195 -8.17 -0.81 6.39
N ASP A 196 -7.01 -0.90 5.74
CA ASP A 196 -6.33 -2.16 5.35
C ASP A 196 -4.85 -2.17 5.83
N GLY A 197 -4.60 -1.51 6.95
CA GLY A 197 -3.27 -1.37 7.54
C GLY A 197 -2.50 -0.15 7.04
N GLY A 198 -1.39 0.15 7.70
CA GLY A 198 -0.48 1.24 7.35
C GLY A 198 0.86 1.03 8.02
N GLY A 199 1.78 1.96 7.84
CA GLY A 199 3.08 1.89 8.49
C GLY A 199 3.98 3.08 8.19
N PHE A 200 5.14 3.08 8.83
CA PHE A 200 6.23 4.03 8.59
C PHE A 200 7.50 3.25 8.28
N ASN A 201 8.21 3.66 7.23
CA ASN A 201 9.51 3.14 6.84
C ASN A 201 10.53 4.29 6.91
N PRO A 202 11.45 4.30 7.89
CA PRO A 202 12.47 5.35 8.02
C PRO A 202 13.56 5.26 6.93
N HIS A 203 13.65 4.15 6.19
CA HIS A 203 14.69 3.92 5.19
C HIS A 203 14.28 4.38 3.79
N ASP A 204 13.00 4.23 3.41
CA ASP A 204 12.52 4.82 2.16
C ASP A 204 12.52 6.35 2.28
N ARG A 205 13.11 7.04 1.30
CA ARG A 205 13.29 8.50 1.31
C ARG A 205 13.80 9.04 2.66
N ALA A 206 14.81 8.40 3.25
CA ALA A 206 15.39 8.81 4.55
C ALA A 206 15.72 10.32 4.65
N ALA A 207 16.21 10.95 3.56
CA ALA A 207 16.49 12.39 3.50
C ALA A 207 15.23 13.30 3.61
N ALA A 208 14.04 12.75 3.39
CA ALA A 208 12.74 13.40 3.59
C ALA A 208 12.05 12.98 4.91
N GLY A 209 12.79 12.33 5.82
CA GLY A 209 12.28 11.87 7.11
C GLY A 209 11.57 10.52 7.08
N GLY A 210 11.80 9.71 6.04
CA GLY A 210 11.13 8.42 5.84
C GLY A 210 9.85 8.53 5.00
N THR A 211 9.15 7.40 4.81
CA THR A 211 7.83 7.36 4.16
C THR A 211 6.80 6.70 5.07
N SER A 212 5.65 7.36 5.25
CA SER A 212 4.44 6.82 5.87
C SER A 212 3.41 6.41 4.80
N VAL A 213 2.71 5.31 5.03
CA VAL A 213 1.67 4.77 4.12
C VAL A 213 0.39 4.40 4.86
N LEU A 214 -0.73 4.55 4.17
CA LEU A 214 -2.08 4.14 4.59
C LEU A 214 -2.72 3.31 3.46
N TYR A 215 -3.11 2.07 3.74
CA TYR A 215 -3.83 1.23 2.80
C TYR A 215 -5.33 1.27 3.06
N PHE A 216 -6.08 1.30 1.98
CA PHE A 216 -7.52 1.33 1.95
C PHE A 216 -8.01 0.18 1.07
N LEU A 217 -9.03 -0.56 1.50
CA LEU A 217 -9.63 -1.67 0.75
C LEU A 217 -11.14 -1.47 0.56
N ARG A 218 -11.61 -1.54 -0.68
CA ARG A 218 -13.02 -1.64 -1.04
C ARG A 218 -13.28 -3.02 -1.67
N LEU A 219 -14.46 -3.58 -1.43
CA LEU A 219 -14.94 -4.80 -2.07
C LEU A 219 -16.05 -4.42 -3.04
N ILE A 220 -15.90 -4.76 -4.31
CA ILE A 220 -16.83 -4.36 -5.38
C ILE A 220 -17.20 -5.57 -6.25
N PRO A 221 -18.44 -5.64 -6.78
CA PRO A 221 -18.81 -6.67 -7.75
C PRO A 221 -17.94 -6.58 -9.02
N ASP A 222 -17.55 -7.72 -9.58
CA ASP A 222 -16.78 -7.78 -10.84
C ASP A 222 -17.66 -7.81 -12.11
N GLY A 223 -18.98 -7.74 -11.95
CA GLY A 223 -19.96 -7.88 -13.04
C GLY A 223 -20.21 -9.33 -13.49
N LEU A 224 -19.41 -10.29 -13.02
CA LEU A 224 -19.51 -11.73 -13.32
C LEU A 224 -19.99 -12.56 -12.12
N GLY A 225 -20.57 -11.88 -11.11
CA GLY A 225 -21.08 -12.51 -9.88
C GLY A 225 -20.01 -12.80 -8.83
N LYS A 226 -18.78 -12.30 -8.98
CA LYS A 226 -17.73 -12.38 -7.95
C LYS A 226 -17.46 -11.01 -7.33
N ILE A 227 -16.63 -11.00 -6.30
CA ILE A 227 -16.15 -9.79 -5.62
C ILE A 227 -14.69 -9.56 -5.99
N ARG A 228 -14.40 -8.40 -6.59
CA ARG A 228 -13.05 -7.88 -6.80
C ARG A 228 -12.62 -7.07 -5.57
N ARG A 229 -11.36 -7.23 -5.18
CA ARG A 229 -10.69 -6.35 -4.21
C ARG A 229 -10.16 -5.12 -4.95
N GLU A 230 -10.45 -3.94 -4.41
CA GLU A 230 -9.89 -2.69 -4.91
C GLU A 230 -9.13 -2.01 -3.79
N ARG A 231 -7.82 -1.86 -3.97
CA ARG A 231 -6.91 -1.38 -2.94
C ARG A 231 -6.24 -0.08 -3.38
N LEU A 232 -6.25 0.88 -2.47
CA LEU A 232 -5.69 2.21 -2.65
C LEU A 232 -4.63 2.45 -1.57
N GLU A 233 -3.40 2.77 -1.97
CA GLU A 233 -2.38 3.29 -1.07
C GLU A 233 -2.42 4.83 -1.08
N VAL A 234 -2.31 5.45 0.09
CA VAL A 234 -1.97 6.88 0.24
C VAL A 234 -0.63 6.98 0.95
N LYS A 235 0.40 7.49 0.24
CA LYS A 235 1.77 7.63 0.73
C LYS A 235 2.19 9.09 0.90
N PHE A 236 3.04 9.34 1.90
CA PHE A 236 3.56 10.68 2.21
C PHE A 236 4.89 10.58 2.96
N PHE A 237 5.74 11.59 2.82
CA PHE A 237 7.05 11.61 3.47
C PHE A 237 6.97 12.13 4.92
N GLY A 238 7.87 11.64 5.77
CA GLY A 238 7.93 11.93 7.20
C GLY A 238 7.30 10.85 8.08
N ASP A 239 7.61 10.92 9.38
CA ASP A 239 7.08 10.03 10.41
C ASP A 239 5.70 10.50 10.90
N TYR A 240 4.68 9.73 10.53
CA TYR A 240 3.30 9.88 11.02
C TYR A 240 2.84 8.60 11.73
N SER A 241 3.75 7.91 12.44
CA SER A 241 3.47 6.66 13.17
C SER A 241 2.29 6.77 14.13
N ALA A 242 2.03 7.95 14.70
CA ALA A 242 0.85 8.21 15.53
C ALA A 242 -0.48 8.05 14.76
N ILE A 243 -0.52 8.40 13.48
CA ILE A 243 -1.69 8.21 12.61
C ILE A 243 -1.73 6.77 12.09
N THR A 244 -0.64 6.30 11.49
CA THR A 244 -0.59 4.99 10.81
C THR A 244 -0.82 3.82 11.76
N SER A 245 -0.37 3.92 13.03
CA SER A 245 -0.64 2.91 14.06
C SER A 245 -2.12 2.79 14.47
N THR A 246 -2.95 3.81 14.21
CA THR A 246 -4.41 3.74 14.41
C THR A 246 -5.16 3.29 13.15
N HIS A 247 -4.46 3.17 12.01
CA HIS A 247 -5.04 2.78 10.73
C HIS A 247 -4.95 1.26 10.53
N THR A 248 -5.45 0.52 11.51
CA THR A 248 -5.42 -0.94 11.54
C THR A 248 -6.51 -1.54 10.65
N THR A 249 -6.23 -2.72 10.09
CA THR A 249 -7.20 -3.41 9.24
C THR A 249 -8.53 -3.61 9.96
N THR A 250 -9.60 -3.13 9.34
CA THR A 250 -10.97 -3.31 9.82
C THR A 250 -11.69 -4.17 8.78
N PRO A 251 -11.83 -5.49 9.00
CA PRO A 251 -12.46 -6.38 8.03
C PRO A 251 -13.85 -5.86 7.64
N PRO A 252 -14.20 -5.83 6.34
CA PRO A 252 -15.59 -5.68 5.92
C PRO A 252 -16.44 -6.77 6.59
N ALA A 253 -17.67 -6.43 6.99
CA ALA A 253 -18.55 -7.40 7.63
C ALA A 253 -18.80 -8.58 6.68
N GLY A 254 -18.45 -9.81 7.12
CA GLY A 254 -18.54 -11.02 6.30
C GLY A 254 -17.37 -11.28 5.34
N ALA A 255 -16.31 -10.47 5.33
CA ALA A 255 -15.16 -10.63 4.43
C ALA A 255 -14.49 -12.03 4.53
N ASP A 256 -14.38 -12.59 5.74
CA ASP A 256 -13.83 -13.93 5.98
C ASP A 256 -14.61 -15.05 5.26
N LEU A 257 -15.91 -14.84 5.01
CA LEU A 257 -16.78 -15.78 4.30
C LEU A 257 -16.79 -15.52 2.79
N LEU A 258 -16.73 -14.25 2.37
CA LEU A 258 -16.78 -13.83 0.97
C LEU A 258 -15.46 -14.01 0.22
N LEU A 259 -14.33 -13.88 0.90
CA LEU A 259 -13.00 -13.88 0.26
C LEU A 259 -12.32 -15.25 0.26
N GLY A 260 -12.89 -16.28 0.91
CA GLY A 260 -12.34 -17.64 0.92
C GLY A 260 -10.89 -17.77 1.41
N LEU A 261 -10.37 -16.75 2.10
CA LEU A 261 -8.96 -16.67 2.47
C LEU A 261 -8.62 -17.79 3.47
N PRO A 262 -7.43 -18.42 3.35
CA PRO A 262 -6.96 -19.34 4.38
C PRO A 262 -6.97 -18.66 5.74
N ARG A 263 -7.72 -19.21 6.71
CA ARG A 263 -7.52 -18.84 8.11
C ARG A 263 -6.08 -19.26 8.47
N PRO A 264 -5.27 -18.38 9.08
CA PRO A 264 -3.93 -18.76 9.50
C PRO A 264 -4.03 -19.96 10.44
N ARG A 265 -3.44 -21.09 10.04
CA ARG A 265 -3.30 -22.25 10.93
C ARG A 265 -2.44 -21.80 12.10
N ALA A 266 -3.00 -21.87 13.31
CA ALA A 266 -2.25 -21.60 14.53
C ALA A 266 -1.02 -22.52 14.56
N ALA A 267 0.16 -21.94 14.45
CA ALA A 267 1.41 -22.69 14.39
C ALA A 267 1.61 -23.46 15.69
N GLN A 268 1.50 -24.79 15.63
CA GLN A 268 1.82 -25.67 16.74
C GLN A 268 3.34 -25.78 16.88
N GLY A 269 3.96 -24.74 17.48
CA GLY A 269 5.39 -24.68 17.72
C GLY A 269 5.72 -23.82 18.93
N ARG A 270 6.50 -24.37 19.88
CA ARG A 270 7.05 -23.60 21.01
C ARG A 270 8.03 -22.54 20.47
N PRO A 271 8.05 -21.31 21.03
CA PRO A 271 9.08 -20.33 20.71
C PRO A 271 10.42 -20.76 21.30
N GLY A 272 11.42 -20.96 20.43
CA GLY A 272 12.84 -20.92 20.82
C GLY A 272 13.29 -19.47 20.98
N GLY A 273 14.25 -19.23 21.86
CA GLY A 273 14.80 -17.89 22.11
C GLY A 273 15.73 -17.39 20.99
N ASP A 274 15.98 -16.08 21.03
CA ASP A 274 16.97 -15.30 20.27
C ASP A 274 16.84 -15.21 18.74
N ALA A 275 16.09 -14.18 18.31
CA ALA A 275 16.37 -13.40 17.10
C ALA A 275 15.86 -11.96 17.25
N ALA A 276 16.68 -11.08 17.85
CA ALA A 276 16.31 -9.69 18.15
C ALA A 276 16.47 -8.75 16.93
N ALA A 277 15.55 -8.82 15.95
CA ALA A 277 15.33 -7.78 14.93
C ALA A 277 14.00 -7.98 14.16
N VAL A 278 12.87 -8.15 14.87
CA VAL A 278 11.58 -8.39 14.21
C VAL A 278 10.90 -7.06 13.84
N VAL A 279 10.89 -6.76 12.53
CA VAL A 279 10.00 -5.77 11.91
C VAL A 279 8.55 -6.15 12.24
N ARG A 280 7.88 -5.33 13.07
CA ARG A 280 6.48 -5.53 13.47
C ARG A 280 5.58 -4.80 12.49
N THR A 281 4.97 -5.52 11.53
CA THR A 281 4.05 -4.92 10.57
C THR A 281 2.78 -5.74 10.35
N GLY A 282 1.64 -5.15 10.70
CA GLY A 282 0.45 -5.22 9.85
C GLY A 282 -0.74 -5.97 10.40
N TRP A 283 -0.52 -7.08 11.10
CA TRP A 283 -1.55 -7.91 11.73
C TRP A 283 -0.95 -8.55 13.01
N TYR A 284 -1.70 -8.91 14.04
CA TYR A 284 -2.76 -8.12 14.69
C TYR A 284 -2.20 -7.55 16.02
N VAL A 285 -2.54 -6.32 16.41
CA VAL A 285 -2.33 -5.87 17.79
C VAL A 285 -3.45 -6.44 18.69
N VAL A 286 -3.21 -7.60 19.31
CA VAL A 286 -3.99 -8.07 20.47
C VAL A 286 -3.11 -8.70 21.55
N ARG A 287 -2.32 -7.87 22.25
CA ARG A 287 -2.11 -7.92 23.72
C ARG A 287 -1.21 -6.78 24.17
N GLY A 288 -1.62 -6.05 25.22
CA GLY A 288 -0.85 -4.92 25.76
C GLY A 288 -1.52 -4.15 26.90
N MET A 289 -2.84 -4.26 27.09
CA MET A 289 -3.53 -3.69 28.26
C MET A 289 -3.59 -4.68 29.43
N ALA A 290 -2.53 -4.73 30.25
CA ALA A 290 -2.54 -5.44 31.54
C ALA A 290 -1.61 -4.87 32.64
N GLU A 291 -0.66 -4.00 32.29
CA GLU A 291 0.47 -3.67 33.19
C GLU A 291 0.67 -2.17 33.48
N ALA A 292 -0.01 -1.27 32.76
CA ALA A 292 0.06 0.18 33.00
C ALA A 292 -0.96 0.72 34.05
N ARG A 293 -1.76 -0.13 34.69
CA ARG A 293 -2.73 0.25 35.74
C ARG A 293 -2.36 -0.22 37.16
N ARG A 294 -1.19 -0.84 37.35
CA ARG A 294 -0.72 -1.33 38.68
C ARG A 294 0.40 -0.53 39.34
N THR A 295 0.90 0.54 38.70
CA THR A 295 1.97 1.40 39.25
C THR A 295 1.50 2.82 39.62
N ALA A 296 0.22 3.17 39.42
CA ALA A 296 -0.37 4.44 39.86
C ALA A 296 -1.22 4.33 41.15
N ALA A 297 -1.30 3.15 41.76
CA ALA A 297 -2.06 2.89 42.97
C ALA A 297 -1.21 2.09 43.97
N GLY A 298 -0.23 2.75 44.62
CA GLY A 298 0.69 2.03 45.50
C GLY A 298 1.89 2.83 46.02
N ARG A 299 1.66 4.02 46.60
CA ARG A 299 2.57 4.62 47.59
C ARG A 299 1.93 5.79 48.34
N SER A 300 1.12 5.46 49.35
CA SER A 300 0.74 6.40 50.40
C SER A 300 1.91 6.61 51.35
N TRP A 301 2.38 7.85 51.52
CA TRP A 301 3.18 8.26 52.68
C TRP A 301 2.71 9.64 53.15
N LEU A 302 2.08 9.67 54.33
CA LEU A 302 1.85 10.88 55.14
C LEU A 302 3.12 11.12 55.96
N PRO A 303 3.53 12.37 56.21
CA PRO A 303 2.84 13.25 57.19
C PRO A 303 2.69 14.71 56.70
N GLY A 304 1.93 15.60 57.34
CA GLY A 304 1.01 15.47 58.47
C GLY A 304 0.62 16.85 59.06
N ARG A 305 -0.59 16.95 59.62
CA ARG A 305 -1.13 18.04 60.48
C ARG A 305 -1.15 19.49 59.94
N GLY A 306 -2.36 20.08 59.87
CA GLY A 306 -2.54 21.53 59.75
C GLY A 306 -4.01 21.97 59.65
N ARG A 307 -4.77 21.96 60.76
CA ARG A 307 -6.14 22.51 60.79
C ARG A 307 -6.13 24.04 60.63
N ARG A 308 -7.01 24.59 59.79
CA ARG A 308 -8.07 25.57 60.17
C ARG A 308 -8.95 25.96 58.97
N ASN A 309 -10.24 26.09 59.25
CA ASN A 309 -11.25 26.89 58.54
C ASN A 309 -11.60 28.07 59.51
N PRO A 310 -12.39 29.11 59.19
CA PRO A 310 -13.08 29.42 57.92
C PRO A 310 -13.01 30.91 57.48
N ALA A 311 -13.79 31.22 56.43
CA ALA A 311 -14.51 32.49 56.16
C ALA A 311 -13.74 33.82 55.96
N ASP A 312 -13.91 34.39 54.76
CA ASP A 312 -14.24 35.79 54.39
C ASP A 312 -13.97 35.94 52.87
N GLY A 313 -14.61 36.78 52.06
CA GLY A 313 -15.73 37.70 52.29
C GLY A 313 -15.75 38.81 51.21
N SER A 314 -16.85 38.98 50.48
CA SER A 314 -17.25 40.19 49.70
C SER A 314 -16.45 40.67 48.46
N GLY A 315 -17.14 41.42 47.56
CA GLY A 315 -16.57 42.27 46.50
C GLY A 315 -16.58 41.67 45.07
N ALA A 316 -17.51 41.91 44.14
CA ALA A 316 -18.18 43.14 43.62
C ALA A 316 -17.35 43.97 42.62
N GLY A 317 -17.93 44.26 41.44
CA GLY A 317 -17.39 45.16 40.39
C GLY A 317 -17.27 44.48 39.01
N ARG A 318 -18.21 44.70 38.06
CA ARG A 318 -18.20 45.75 37.00
C ARG A 318 -16.88 45.86 36.22
N ALA A 319 -16.82 46.12 34.92
CA ALA A 319 -17.72 46.11 33.75
C ALA A 319 -16.98 46.90 32.64
N GLY A 320 -17.19 46.54 31.37
CA GLY A 320 -16.70 47.31 30.21
C GLY A 320 -15.49 46.69 29.49
N ARG A 321 -15.31 46.89 28.18
CA ARG A 321 -16.18 47.63 27.23
C ARG A 321 -15.90 47.14 25.81
N ALA A 322 -16.94 46.79 25.05
CA ALA A 322 -16.81 46.55 23.61
C ALA A 322 -16.64 47.88 22.86
N GLY A 323 -15.78 47.91 21.85
CA GLY A 323 -15.50 49.09 21.03
C GLY A 323 -15.00 48.69 19.64
N ARG A 324 -15.93 48.43 18.72
CA ARG A 324 -15.64 47.98 17.35
C ARG A 324 -15.92 49.12 16.37
N ALA A 325 -14.88 49.77 15.86
CA ALA A 325 -15.00 50.73 14.76
C ALA A 325 -13.70 50.82 13.97
N GLY A 326 -13.82 50.85 12.64
CA GLY A 326 -12.73 51.15 11.72
C GLY A 326 -12.98 50.59 10.32
N ARG A 327 -13.82 51.26 9.51
CA ARG A 327 -13.81 51.07 8.05
C ARG A 327 -12.68 51.91 7.46
N ASN A 328 -11.97 51.35 6.49
CA ASN A 328 -11.43 51.95 5.25
C ASN A 328 -10.72 50.80 4.52
N GLY A 329 -10.80 50.63 3.20
CA GLY A 329 -11.08 51.61 2.15
C GLY A 329 -9.80 51.71 1.31
N GLY A 330 -9.73 50.98 0.19
CA GLY A 330 -8.48 50.81 -0.55
C GLY A 330 -8.57 49.83 -1.71
N SER A 331 -9.34 50.18 -2.74
CA SER A 331 -9.26 49.54 -4.05
C SER A 331 -7.93 49.86 -4.71
N TRP A 332 -7.24 48.89 -5.30
CA TRP A 332 -6.26 49.15 -6.36
C TRP A 332 -6.37 48.11 -7.48
N SER A 333 -6.99 48.53 -8.58
CA SER A 333 -7.06 47.79 -9.83
C SER A 333 -6.03 48.36 -10.80
N GLY A 334 -5.00 47.59 -11.13
CA GLY A 334 -3.98 47.96 -12.13
C GLY A 334 -3.97 46.97 -13.29
N ARG A 335 -4.51 47.37 -14.45
CA ARG A 335 -4.38 46.63 -15.71
C ARG A 335 -3.18 47.18 -16.50
N GLY A 336 -2.48 46.27 -17.19
CA GLY A 336 -2.04 46.46 -18.57
C GLY A 336 -0.69 47.15 -18.82
N GLY A 337 0.08 46.57 -19.74
CA GLY A 337 1.30 47.18 -20.30
C GLY A 337 2.41 46.16 -20.60
N GLY A 338 2.39 45.57 -21.79
CA GLY A 338 3.64 45.17 -22.48
C GLY A 338 4.01 46.27 -23.50
N PRO A 339 4.76 45.97 -24.58
CA PRO A 339 5.65 44.84 -24.82
C PRO A 339 7.07 45.27 -25.26
N ALA A 340 8.03 44.33 -25.23
CA ALA A 340 9.22 44.29 -26.08
C ALA A 340 9.80 42.86 -26.04
#